data_AF-A0A1I7I9B0-F1
#
_entry.id   AF-A0A1I7I9B0-F1
#
_cell.length_a   1.000
_cell.length_b   1.000
_cell.length_c   1.000
_cell.angle_alpha   90.00
_cell.angle_beta   90.00
_cell.angle_gamma   90.00
#
_symmetry.space_group_name_H-M   'P 1'
#
loop_
_entity.id
_entity.type
_entity.pdbx_description
1 polymer ?
#
loop_
_entity_poly.entity_id
_entity_poly.type
_entity_poly.pdbx_seq_one_letter_code
_entity_poly.pdbx_strand_id
1 'polypeptide(L)' 'MNTEESKTQKEELKHLKEVKEPEDFEHPEPDARQPEAKAPAKGFQRVLPIVIAVLGILIAALLIYGVGD' A
#
# COMPACT_ATOMS: atom_id res chain seq x y z
N MET A 1 21.43 26.83 8.71
CA MET A 1 21.23 25.73 9.66
C MET A 1 22.25 24.66 9.32
N ASN A 2 23.19 24.38 10.22
CA ASN A 2 24.29 23.44 9.99
C ASN A 2 23.78 22.01 10.16
N THR A 3 23.87 21.18 9.12
CA THR A 3 23.46 19.77 9.10
C THR A 3 24.57 18.83 9.55
N GLU A 4 25.38 19.24 10.52
CA GLU A 4 26.50 18.45 11.06
C GLU A 4 26.16 17.81 12.41
N GLU A 5 24.88 17.48 12.64
CA GLU A 5 24.49 16.58 13.74
C GLU A 5 24.59 15.13 13.27
N SER A 6 25.83 14.71 12.99
CA SER A 6 26.18 13.31 12.81
C SER A 6 26.03 12.61 14.16
N LYS A 7 24.83 12.07 14.42
CA LYS A 7 24.55 11.20 15.57
C LYS A 7 25.60 10.11 15.59
N THR A 8 26.33 10.01 16.68
CA THR A 8 27.49 9.12 16.77
C THR A 8 27.01 7.68 16.58
N GLN A 9 27.77 6.78 15.95
CA GLN A 9 27.38 5.37 15.74
C GLN A 9 26.91 4.67 17.04
N LYS A 10 27.41 5.11 18.21
CA LYS A 10 26.95 4.66 19.53
C LYS A 10 25.51 5.07 19.86
N GLU A 11 25.10 6.26 19.44
CA GLU A 11 23.73 6.77 19.58
C GLU A 11 22.78 6.00 18.66
N GLU A 12 23.18 5.73 17.42
CA GLU A 12 22.41 4.88 16.48
C GLU A 12 22.23 3.45 17.02
N LEU A 13 23.29 2.85 17.57
CA LEU A 13 23.21 1.53 18.21
C LEU A 13 22.33 1.52 19.47
N LYS A 14 22.30 2.63 20.21
CA LYS A 14 21.43 2.78 21.39
C LYS A 14 19.98 2.89 20.96
N HIS A 15 19.69 3.66 19.91
CA HIS A 15 18.38 3.72 19.28
C HIS A 15 17.94 2.35 18.73
N LEU A 16 18.80 1.60 18.05
CA LEU A 16 18.49 0.24 17.57
C LEU A 16 18.18 -0.74 18.71
N LYS A 17 18.81 -0.58 19.87
CA LYS A 17 18.54 -1.41 21.06
C LYS A 17 17.27 -1.00 21.80
N GLU A 18 16.98 0.30 21.86
CA GLU A 18 15.76 0.85 22.48
C GLU A 18 14.52 0.62 21.60
N VAL A 19 14.66 0.67 20.28
CA VAL A 19 13.60 0.43 19.27
C VAL A 19 13.31 -1.06 19.07
N LYS A 20 14.00 -1.94 19.78
CA LYS A 20 13.57 -3.34 19.93
C LYS A 20 12.39 -3.41 20.90
N GLU A 21 11.37 -2.56 20.67
CA GLU A 21 10.07 -2.72 21.31
C GLU A 21 9.53 -4.09 20.92
N PRO A 22 9.01 -4.88 21.87
CA PRO A 22 8.40 -6.16 21.58
C PRO A 22 7.30 -5.95 20.54
N GLU A 23 7.19 -6.85 19.57
CA GLU A 23 6.06 -6.87 18.64
C GLU A 23 4.77 -6.73 19.47
N ASP A 24 3.93 -5.75 19.13
CA ASP A 24 2.64 -5.58 19.79
C ASP A 24 1.72 -6.72 19.32
N PHE A 25 1.81 -7.85 20.01
CA PHE A 25 1.01 -9.04 19.74
C PHE A 25 -0.47 -8.85 20.11
N GLU A 26 -0.78 -7.85 20.94
CA GLU A 26 -2.15 -7.52 21.33
C GLU A 26 -2.85 -6.72 20.23
N HIS A 27 -2.13 -5.82 19.55
CA HIS A 27 -2.62 -5.06 18.41
C HIS A 27 -1.67 -5.22 17.21
N PRO A 28 -1.81 -6.32 16.45
CA PRO A 28 -0.96 -6.58 15.28
C PRO A 28 -1.24 -5.62 14.10
N GLU A 29 -2.27 -4.78 14.22
CA GLU A 29 -2.62 -3.80 13.20
C GLU A 29 -1.64 -2.62 13.23
N PRO A 30 -1.26 -2.06 12.07
CA PRO A 30 -0.43 -0.86 12.00
C PRO A 30 -1.08 0.30 12.76
N ASP A 31 -0.30 1.08 13.53
CA ASP A 31 -0.83 2.27 14.21
C ASP A 31 -1.44 3.23 13.17
N ALA A 32 -2.74 3.48 13.29
CA ALA A 32 -3.52 4.33 12.39
C ALA A 32 -2.98 5.78 12.27
N ARG A 33 -2.13 6.22 13.20
CA ARG A 33 -1.46 7.53 13.14
C ARG A 33 -0.28 7.53 12.17
N GLN A 34 0.29 6.37 11.85
CA GLN A 34 1.44 6.24 10.95
C GLN A 34 1.10 6.76 9.54
N PRO A 35 2.00 7.55 8.93
CA PRO A 35 1.83 8.03 7.55
C PRO A 35 1.61 6.90 6.54
N GLU A 36 2.28 5.77 6.73
CA GLU A 36 2.20 4.58 5.88
C GLU A 36 0.83 3.92 5.94
N ALA A 37 0.20 3.88 7.12
CA ALA A 37 -1.17 3.38 7.31
C ALA A 37 -2.22 4.28 6.63
N LYS A 38 -1.92 5.57 6.47
CA LYS A 38 -2.77 6.56 5.77
C LYS A 38 -2.56 6.57 4.26
N ALA A 39 -1.54 5.88 3.75
CA ALA A 39 -1.26 5.87 2.33
C ALA A 39 -2.35 5.09 1.59
N PRO A 40 -3.03 5.69 0.60
CA PRO A 40 -4.02 4.97 -0.19
C PRO A 40 -3.32 3.86 -0.99
N ALA A 41 -3.97 2.71 -1.12
CA ALA A 41 -3.47 1.61 -1.93
C ALA A 41 -3.21 2.09 -3.37
N LYS A 42 -1.93 2.28 -3.72
CA LYS A 42 -1.55 2.85 -5.01
C LYS A 42 -1.77 1.84 -6.14
N GLY A 43 -2.42 2.31 -7.21
CA GLY A 43 -2.40 1.70 -8.55
C GLY A 43 -3.44 0.60 -8.80
N PHE A 44 -3.48 -0.45 -7.99
CA PHE A 44 -4.22 -1.67 -8.34
C PHE A 44 -5.74 -1.58 -8.17
N GLN A 45 -6.25 -0.75 -7.25
CA GLN A 45 -7.70 -0.61 -7.04
C GLN A 45 -8.45 -0.08 -8.27
N ARG A 46 -7.78 0.68 -9.15
CA ARG A 46 -8.39 1.18 -10.39
C ARG A 46 -8.39 0.17 -11.53
N VAL A 47 -7.58 -0.89 -11.44
CA VAL A 47 -7.49 -1.91 -12.50
C VAL A 47 -8.77 -2.75 -12.55
N LEU A 48 -9.30 -3.13 -11.38
CA LEU A 48 -10.50 -3.97 -11.29
C LEU A 48 -11.72 -3.38 -12.04
N PRO A 49 -12.13 -2.12 -11.82
CA PRO A 49 -13.27 -1.55 -12.57
C PRO A 49 -12.99 -1.43 -14.08
N ILE A 50 -11.74 -1.17 -14.48
CA ILE A 50 -11.36 -1.13 -15.91
C ILE A 50 -11.55 -2.51 -16.55
N VAL A 51 -11.07 -3.56 -15.90
CA VAL A 51 -11.21 -4.94 -16.39
C VAL A 51 -12.68 -5.33 -16.53
N ILE A 52 -13.52 -4.97 -15.54
CA ILE A 52 -14.97 -5.20 -15.59
C ILE A 52 -15.60 -4.48 -16.78
N ALA A 53 -15.24 -3.21 -17.02
CA ALA A 53 -15.76 -2.45 -18.14
C ALA A 53 -15.37 -3.06 -19.49
N VAL A 54 -14.12 -3.47 -19.67
CA VAL A 54 -13.64 -4.11 -20.89
C VAL A 54 -14.36 -5.43 -21.14
N LEU A 55 -14.48 -6.30 -20.12
CA LEU A 55 -15.23 -7.55 -20.23
C LEU A 55 -16.69 -7.32 -20.59
N GLY A 56 -17.34 -6.32 -19.99
CA GLY A 56 -18.72 -5.95 -20.30
C GLY A 56 -18.90 -5.57 -21.78
N ILE A 57 -17.98 -4.76 -22.32
CA ILE A 57 -18.01 -4.35 -23.74
C ILE A 57 -17.80 -5.56 -24.66
N LEU A 58 -16.86 -6.46 -24.33
CA LEU A 58 -16.61 -7.65 -25.14
C LEU A 58 -17.82 -8.59 -25.17
N ILE A 59 -18.46 -8.82 -24.01
CA ILE A 59 -19.68 -9.64 -23.94
C ILE A 59 -20.81 -8.98 -24.74
N ALA A 60 -21.02 -7.68 -24.59
CA ALA A 60 -22.03 -6.95 -25.35
C ALA A 60 -21.79 -7.05 -26.87
N ALA A 61 -20.54 -6.90 -27.32
CA ALA A 61 -20.18 -7.08 -28.71
C ALA A 61 -20.46 -8.50 -29.21
N LEU A 62 -20.09 -9.53 -28.44
CA LEU A 62 -20.38 -10.93 -28.79
C LEU A 62 -21.89 -11.19 -28.88
N LEU A 63 -22.70 -10.60 -28.01
CA LEU A 63 -24.16 -10.74 -28.07
C LEU A 63 -24.75 -10.03 -29.30
N ILE A 64 -24.28 -8.82 -29.62
CA ILE A 64 -24.78 -8.05 -30.76
C ILE A 64 -24.38 -8.69 -32.09
N TYR A 65 -23.12 -9.12 -32.22
CA TYR A 65 -22.56 -9.61 -33.48
C TYR A 65 -22.61 -11.14 -33.64
N GLY A 66 -22.76 -11.90 -32.55
CA GLY A 66 -22.69 -13.37 -32.56
C GLY A 66 -24.02 -14.09 -32.34
N VAL A 67 -25.09 -13.41 -31.92
CA VAL A 67 -26.44 -14.00 -31.75
C VAL A 67 -27.37 -13.68 -32.94
N GLY A 68 -26.90 -12.84 -33.87
CA GLY A 68 -27.67 -12.38 -35.03
C GLY A 68 -27.49 -13.18 -36.32
N ASP A 69 -26.62 -14.21 -36.32
CA ASP A 69 -26.42 -15.18 -37.42
C ASP A 69 -26.92 -16.58 -36.99
#